data_AF-A0A946S2U9-F1
#
_entry.id   AF-A0A946S2U9-F1
#
_cell.length_a   1.000
_cell.length_b   1.000
_cell.length_c   1.000
_cell.angle_alpha   90.00
_cell.angle_beta   90.00
_cell.angle_gamma   90.00
#
_symmetry.space_group_name_H-M   'P 1'
#
loop_
_entity.id
_entity.type
_entity.pdbx_description
1 polymer ?
#
loop_
_entity_poly.entity_id
_entity_poly.type
_entity_poly.pdbx_seq_one_letter_code
_entity_poly.pdbx_strand_id
1 'polypeptide(L)'
;YPWKGNIRELMNVLQYISVSCRENIITNQYLPEEILAGQEREEDEYTPVPGPVPKLTRRILTEALDQFDGNKSKAAKMLGISRTTIYTAIKRLGI
;
A
#
# COMPACT_ATOMS: atom_id res chain seq x y z
N TYR A 1 7.13 3.43 -21.16
CA TYR A 1 6.26 3.88 -20.06
C TYR A 1 6.75 3.23 -18.77
N PRO A 2 7.06 3.99 -17.70
CA PRO A 2 7.43 3.40 -16.42
C PRO A 2 6.17 2.89 -15.70
N TRP A 3 6.20 1.61 -15.35
CA TRP A 3 5.16 0.98 -14.53
C TRP A 3 5.22 1.55 -13.10
N LYS A 4 4.11 2.10 -12.62
CA LYS A 4 4.02 2.73 -11.28
C LYS A 4 3.60 1.76 -10.16
N GLY A 5 3.29 0.51 -10.48
CA GLY A 5 2.86 -0.50 -9.50
C GLY A 5 4.03 -1.35 -8.97
N ASN A 6 3.79 -2.11 -7.90
CA ASN A 6 4.77 -3.07 -7.40
C ASN A 6 4.73 -4.40 -8.19
N ILE A 7 5.68 -5.31 -7.92
CA ILE A 7 5.80 -6.61 -8.62
C ILE A 7 4.57 -7.52 -8.37
N ARG A 8 3.91 -7.42 -7.21
CA ARG A 8 2.69 -8.21 -6.96
C ARG A 8 1.54 -7.76 -7.86
N GLU A 9 1.45 -6.46 -8.09
CA GLU A 9 0.42 -5.93 -8.98
C GLU A 9 0.68 -6.31 -10.42
N LEU A 10 1.93 -6.28 -10.88
CA LEU A 10 2.30 -6.82 -12.18
C LEU A 10 1.86 -8.30 -12.30
N MET A 11 2.10 -9.09 -11.25
CA MET A 11 1.66 -10.49 -11.21
C MET A 11 0.14 -10.63 -11.31
N ASN A 12 -0.61 -9.84 -10.54
CA ASN A 12 -2.07 -9.87 -10.54
C ASN A 12 -2.64 -9.50 -11.92
N VAL A 13 -2.04 -8.52 -12.58
CA VAL A 13 -2.42 -8.09 -13.92
C VAL A 13 -2.13 -9.18 -14.95
N LEU A 14 -0.96 -9.81 -14.89
CA LEU A 14 -0.63 -10.93 -15.76
C LEU A 14 -1.56 -12.14 -15.52
N GLN A 15 -1.93 -12.41 -14.27
CA GLN A 15 -2.93 -13.43 -13.95
C GLN A 15 -4.29 -13.07 -14.52
N TYR A 16 -4.75 -11.84 -14.35
CA TYR A 16 -6.01 -11.36 -14.90
C TYR A 16 -6.04 -11.48 -16.43
N ILE A 17 -4.96 -11.07 -17.11
CA ILE A 17 -4.81 -11.20 -18.56
C ILE A 17 -4.80 -12.68 -18.97
N SER A 18 -4.11 -13.55 -18.23
CA SER A 18 -4.07 -15.00 -18.57
C SER A 18 -5.43 -15.69 -18.50
N VAL A 19 -6.34 -15.19 -17.65
CA VAL A 19 -7.71 -15.71 -17.52
C VAL A 19 -8.65 -15.05 -18.54
N SER A 20 -8.45 -13.76 -18.81
CA SER A 20 -9.37 -12.95 -19.61
C SER A 20 -9.05 -12.98 -21.11
N CYS A 21 -7.79 -13.14 -21.47
CA CYS A 21 -7.32 -13.15 -22.85
C CYS A 21 -7.40 -14.56 -23.42
N ARG A 22 -8.41 -14.81 -24.25
CA ARG A 22 -8.56 -16.06 -25.01
C ARG A 22 -7.82 -16.03 -26.36
N GLU A 23 -7.21 -14.89 -26.68
CA GLU A 23 -6.49 -14.63 -27.91
C GLU A 23 -4.98 -14.51 -27.64
N ASN A 24 -4.16 -14.73 -28.68
CA ASN A 24 -2.69 -14.62 -28.58
C ASN A 24 -2.17 -13.16 -28.54
N ILE A 25 -3.05 -12.17 -28.68
CA ILE A 25 -2.69 -10.75 -28.71
C ILE A 25 -3.39 -10.04 -27.56
N ILE A 26 -2.61 -9.53 -26.62
CA ILE A 26 -3.10 -8.73 -25.51
C ILE A 26 -3.33 -7.30 -26.02
N THR A 27 -4.59 -6.92 -26.15
CA THR A 27 -5.02 -5.54 -26.41
C THR A 27 -5.46 -4.86 -25.11
N ASN A 28 -5.48 -3.52 -25.12
CA ASN A 28 -5.83 -2.70 -23.94
C ASN A 28 -7.16 -3.07 -23.28
N GLN A 29 -8.09 -3.69 -24.00
CA GLN A 29 -9.37 -4.19 -23.49
C GLN A 29 -9.25 -5.31 -22.43
N TYR A 30 -8.11 -6.00 -22.36
CA TYR A 30 -7.83 -7.04 -21.37
C TYR A 30 -7.03 -6.54 -20.17
N LEU A 31 -6.65 -5.25 -20.17
CA LEU A 31 -6.01 -4.64 -19.02
C LEU A 31 -7.10 -4.10 -18.08
N PRO A 32 -6.95 -4.28 -16.75
CA PRO A 32 -7.82 -3.64 -15.78
C PRO A 32 -7.89 -2.13 -15.97
N GLU A 33 -9.07 -1.54 -15.76
CA GLU A 33 -9.28 -0.10 -15.86
C GLU A 33 -8.34 0.70 -14.97
N GLU A 34 -7.86 0.13 -13.85
CA GLU A 34 -6.92 0.79 -12.93
C GLU A 34 -5.57 1.11 -13.58
N ILE A 35 -5.15 0.31 -14.58
CA ILE A 35 -3.93 0.55 -15.36
C ILE A 35 -4.19 1.57 -16.47
N LEU A 36 -5.33 1.43 -17.14
CA LEU A 36 -5.73 2.28 -18.27
C LEU A 36 -6.01 3.72 -17.82
N ALA A 37 -6.62 3.89 -16.65
CA ALA A 37 -6.95 5.19 -16.08
C ALA A 37 -5.73 5.93 -15.52
N GLY A 38 -4.54 5.33 -15.57
CA GLY A 38 -3.30 5.95 -15.12
C GLY A 38 -3.49 6.58 -13.75
N GLN A 39 -3.97 5.81 -12.77
CA GLN A 39 -4.27 6.37 -11.46
C GLN A 39 -3.03 7.11 -10.94
N GLU A 40 -3.19 8.41 -10.69
CA GLU A 40 -2.49 9.12 -9.63
C GLU A 40 -2.86 8.41 -8.33
N ARG A 41 -2.24 7.25 -8.09
CA ARG A 41 -2.22 6.70 -6.76
C ARG A 41 -1.42 7.70 -5.95
N GLU A 42 -2.05 8.26 -4.93
CA GLU A 42 -1.32 8.82 -3.80
C GLU A 42 -0.20 7.82 -3.49
N GLU A 43 1.04 8.23 -3.73
CA GLU A 43 2.25 7.49 -3.41
C GLU A 43 2.28 7.28 -1.89
N ASP A 44 1.49 6.35 -1.37
CA ASP A 44 1.58 5.84 -0.01
C ASP A 44 2.61 4.69 0.05
N GLU A 45 3.60 4.69 -0.87
CA GLU A 45 4.86 3.96 -0.72
C GLU A 45 5.89 4.89 -0.04
N TYR A 46 5.68 5.16 1.25
CA TYR A 46 6.83 5.43 2.11
C TYR A 46 7.64 4.14 2.19
N THR A 47 8.62 4.02 1.30
CA THR A 47 9.68 3.01 1.39
C THR A 47 10.34 3.20 2.76
N PRO A 48 10.34 2.18 3.64
CA PRO A 48 10.98 2.32 4.93
C PRO A 48 12.46 2.54 4.68
N VAL A 49 12.95 3.75 5.01
CA VAL A 49 14.39 4.03 5.08
C VAL A 49 15.00 2.94 5.98
N PRO A 50 15.98 2.16 5.50
CA PRO A 50 16.69 1.22 6.35
C PRO A 50 17.44 2.02 7.41
N GLY A 51 16.87 2.06 8.61
CA GLY A 51 17.36 2.84 9.72
C GLY A 51 16.58 2.46 10.98
N PRO A 52 17.11 2.74 12.19
CA PRO A 52 16.40 2.44 13.41
C PRO A 52 15.07 3.20 13.42
N VAL A 53 13.98 2.46 13.15
CA VAL A 53 12.62 2.97 13.26
C VAL A 53 12.50 3.63 14.63
N PRO A 54 12.08 4.91 14.73
CA PRO A 54 11.84 5.55 16.01
C PRO A 54 11.00 4.58 16.85
N LYS A 55 11.41 4.26 18.09
CA LYS A 55 10.74 3.26 18.91
C LYS A 55 9.28 3.68 19.11
N LEU A 56 8.39 3.17 18.27
CA LEU A 56 6.96 3.38 18.42
C LEU A 56 6.55 2.67 19.71
N THR A 57 6.25 3.47 20.72
CA THR A 57 5.77 3.00 22.02
C THR A 57 4.25 2.84 21.97
N ARG A 58 3.72 1.96 22.83
CA ARG A 58 2.27 1.74 22.98
C ARG A 58 1.54 3.08 23.10
N ARG A 59 2.02 3.97 23.97
CA ARG A 59 1.41 5.28 24.22
C ARG A 59 1.27 6.13 22.96
N ILE A 60 2.33 6.30 22.19
CA ILE A 60 2.33 7.11 20.96
C ILE A 60 1.35 6.54 19.93
N LEU A 61 1.34 5.21 19.79
CA LEU A 61 0.44 4.55 18.85
C LEU A 61 -1.02 4.68 19.27
N THR A 62 -1.34 4.49 20.56
CA THR A 62 -2.71 4.62 21.07
C THR A 62 -3.20 6.07 20.97
N GLU A 63 -2.36 7.04 21.33
CA GLU A 63 -2.70 8.47 21.26
C GLU A 63 -2.97 8.91 19.80
N ALA A 64 -2.13 8.48 18.86
CA ALA A 64 -2.36 8.73 17.45
C ALA A 64 -3.61 8.03 16.90
N LEU A 65 -3.95 6.85 17.41
CA LEU A 65 -5.18 6.15 17.00
C LEU A 65 -6.42 6.83 17.59
N ASP A 66 -6.42 7.19 18.86
CA ASP A 66 -7.54 7.89 19.52
C ASP A 66 -7.81 9.25 18.87
N GLN A 67 -6.76 10.00 18.52
CA GLN A 67 -6.90 11.32 17.90
C GLN A 67 -7.58 11.28 16.52
N PHE A 68 -7.54 10.13 15.84
CA PHE A 68 -8.20 9.94 14.54
C PHE A 68 -9.26 8.84 14.57
N ASP A 69 -9.84 8.55 15.73
CA ASP A 69 -10.94 7.57 15.88
C ASP A 69 -10.61 6.19 15.25
N GLY A 70 -9.39 5.72 15.48
CA GLY A 70 -8.87 4.45 14.97
C GLY A 70 -8.47 4.46 13.48
N ASN A 71 -8.47 5.63 12.82
CA ASN A 71 -8.03 5.77 11.43
C ASN A 71 -6.51 5.63 11.30
N LYS A 72 -6.09 4.39 11.10
CA LYS A 72 -4.70 3.95 10.93
C LYS A 72 -3.95 4.70 9.82
N SER A 73 -4.62 5.14 8.76
CA SER A 73 -3.99 5.89 7.66
C SER A 73 -3.65 7.31 8.07
N LYS A 74 -4.56 8.00 8.78
CA LYS A 74 -4.30 9.35 9.30
C LYS A 74 -3.27 9.31 10.43
N ALA A 75 -3.34 8.31 11.31
CA ALA A 75 -2.34 8.09 12.35
C ALA A 75 -0.94 7.84 11.75
N ALA A 76 -0.85 7.04 10.68
CA ALA A 76 0.41 6.81 9.95
C ALA A 76 0.99 8.11 9.39
N LYS A 77 0.16 8.92 8.69
CA LYS A 77 0.56 10.23 8.13
C LYS A 77 1.03 11.19 9.24
N MET A 78 0.32 11.26 10.36
CA MET A 78 0.70 12.10 11.52
C MET A 78 2.03 11.66 12.14
N LEU A 79 2.24 10.35 12.29
CA LEU A 79 3.45 9.79 12.87
C LEU A 79 4.62 9.75 11.88
N GLY A 80 4.42 10.15 10.61
CA GLY A 80 5.45 10.13 9.57
C GLY A 80 5.93 8.71 9.24
N ILE A 81 5.08 7.69 9.41
CA ILE A 81 5.41 6.28 9.18
C ILE A 81 4.43 5.65 8.18
N SER A 82 4.83 4.54 7.57
CA SER A 82 3.95 3.79 6.68
C SER A 82 2.79 3.12 7.44
N ARG A 83 1.68 2.88 6.74
CA ARG A 83 0.57 2.07 7.28
C ARG A 83 1.04 0.67 7.70
N THR A 84 1.96 0.06 6.95
CA THR A 84 2.56 -1.24 7.27
C THR A 84 3.31 -1.23 8.60
N THR A 85 3.99 -0.12 8.92
CA THR A 85 4.67 0.09 10.20
C THR A 85 3.66 0.17 11.35
N ILE A 86 2.53 0.87 11.16
CA ILE A 86 1.42 0.88 12.13
C ILE A 86 0.91 -0.54 12.38
N TYR A 87 0.58 -1.31 11.33
CA TYR A 87 0.10 -2.69 11.48
C TYR A 87 1.09 -3.60 12.21
N THR A 88 2.37 -3.50 11.86
CA THR A 88 3.43 -4.28 12.51
C THR A 88 3.59 -3.88 13.98
N ALA A 89 3.47 -2.59 14.29
CA ALA A 89 3.55 -2.09 15.66
C ALA A 89 2.34 -2.52 16.50
N ILE A 90 1.11 -2.48 15.95
CA ILE A 90 -0.11 -3.01 16.59
C ILE A 90 0.09 -4.48 16.96
N LYS A 91 0.51 -5.31 15.99
CA LYS A 91 0.76 -6.74 16.22
C LYS A 91 1.85 -6.99 17.26
N ARG A 92 2.94 -6.20 17.25
CA ARG A 92 4.04 -6.32 18.21
C ARG A 92 3.64 -5.91 19.63
N LEU A 93 2.79 -4.89 19.76
CA LEU A 93 2.40 -4.29 21.04
C LEU A 93 1.11 -4.90 21.62
N GLY A 94 0.38 -5.72 20.85
CA GLY A 94 -0.83 -6.40 21.30
C GLY A 94 -1.93 -5.40 21.64
N ILE A 95 -2.21 -4.48 20.71
CA ILE A 95 -3.31 -3.50 20.77
C ILE A 95 -4.37 -3.91 19.75
#